data_AF-A0A661QCL6-F1
#
_entry.id   AF-A0A661QCL6-F1
#
_cell.length_a   1.000
_cell.length_b   1.000
_cell.length_c   1.000
_cell.angle_alpha   90.00
_cell.angle_beta   90.00
_cell.angle_gamma   90.00
#
_symmetry.space_group_name_H-M   'P 1'
#
loop_
_entity.id
_entity.type
_entity.pdbx_description
1 polymer ?
#
loop_
_entity_poly.entity_id
_entity_poly.type
_entity_poly.pdbx_seq_one_letter_code
_entity_poly.pdbx_strand_id
1 'polypeptide(L)'
;ILVGNVPATAYETFRKIDQALPGVRFVPSLETQFSNKSKENVTLFCEKHDLSHPKTEIFYNLDEGFDYLQTCSYPKIIKRSYGPSNYGGYFVHKVDSREEATTLLREKKYKPHYIQDCVPLKADIRVMLIGHKPICAFWRKAGKDQWITNTSQGGSMSYEGVDMGALELAVQSSKAAKAEYWACDIAEHDGNYYILECATAFAAFPYVRDWIGQYLMWDFSNGHFPMPHIPLYSWEELGKINPNLLRTMRHLSFSPYTPSADGALYVNDAANPFDMDRTEPSSPADIPEQKDFSEYIIRDESQLPEKVLEEALKGEVLPTEPAGRTLHLSQVTLTDLMALYGMEEEMAEELFTFLQENTITSLAELQTFDWFDERLLAIWQESIMTQLNLNSAARGELLAIRGIGETLAENIIAHRDQRGDFTAVDQLLDVDGIGQKRFDNICSCFTIA
;
A
#
# COMPACT_ATOMS: atom_id res chain seq x y z
N ILE A 1 25.44 6.32 -7.78
CA ILE A 1 24.68 6.23 -6.52
C ILE A 1 23.24 6.59 -6.84
N LEU A 2 22.27 5.76 -6.43
CA LEU A 2 20.84 6.03 -6.54
C LEU A 2 20.27 6.10 -5.12
N VAL A 3 19.78 7.27 -4.74
CA VAL A 3 19.20 7.50 -3.42
C VAL A 3 17.69 7.47 -3.56
N GLY A 4 17.03 6.58 -2.82
CA GLY A 4 15.58 6.47 -2.90
C GLY A 4 15.02 5.24 -2.20
N ASN A 5 13.77 5.37 -1.77
CA ASN A 5 13.01 4.24 -1.26
C ASN A 5 12.38 3.47 -2.43
N VAL A 6 12.43 2.16 -2.34
CA VAL A 6 11.85 1.23 -3.30
C VAL A 6 10.43 0.88 -2.86
N PRO A 7 9.41 1.11 -3.70
CA PRO A 7 8.05 0.67 -3.40
C PRO A 7 8.00 -0.85 -3.21
N ALA A 8 7.25 -1.32 -2.21
CA ALA A 8 7.10 -2.74 -1.92
C ALA A 8 6.67 -3.58 -3.14
N THR A 9 5.77 -3.04 -3.96
CA THR A 9 5.28 -3.67 -5.20
C THR A 9 6.33 -3.77 -6.31
N ALA A 10 7.35 -2.91 -6.28
CA ALA A 10 8.39 -2.84 -7.30
C ALA A 10 9.72 -3.49 -6.86
N TYR A 11 9.79 -4.06 -5.65
CA TYR A 11 11.03 -4.56 -5.05
C TYR A 11 11.78 -5.54 -5.97
N GLU A 12 11.10 -6.54 -6.54
CA GLU A 12 11.72 -7.52 -7.44
C GLU A 12 12.20 -6.89 -8.76
N THR A 13 11.49 -5.87 -9.25
CA THR A 13 11.93 -5.09 -10.42
C THR A 13 13.23 -4.35 -10.12
N PHE A 14 13.31 -3.70 -8.96
CA PHE A 14 14.53 -3.02 -8.52
C PHE A 14 15.70 -3.98 -8.29
N ARG A 15 15.46 -5.21 -7.81
CA ARG A 15 16.51 -6.24 -7.74
C ARG A 15 17.09 -6.59 -9.12
N LYS A 16 16.25 -6.70 -10.14
CA LYS A 16 16.70 -6.92 -11.53
C LYS A 16 17.49 -5.72 -12.06
N ILE A 17 17.06 -4.50 -11.72
CA ILE A 17 17.77 -3.27 -12.10
C ILE A 17 19.15 -3.22 -11.44
N ASP A 18 19.25 -3.53 -10.16
CA ASP A 18 20.52 -3.57 -9.42
C ASP A 18 21.50 -4.59 -10.02
N GLN A 19 21.02 -5.80 -10.34
CA GLN A 19 21.82 -6.81 -11.04
C GLN A 19 22.29 -6.35 -12.43
N ALA A 20 21.48 -5.55 -13.13
CA ALA A 20 21.84 -4.98 -14.43
C ALA A 20 22.80 -3.78 -14.32
N LEU A 21 22.96 -3.19 -13.14
CA LEU A 21 23.77 -1.98 -12.88
C LEU A 21 24.82 -2.20 -11.78
N PRO A 22 25.77 -3.15 -11.93
CA PRO A 22 26.70 -3.55 -10.86
C PRO A 22 27.66 -2.44 -10.37
N GLY A 23 27.77 -1.33 -11.10
CA GLY A 23 28.54 -0.15 -10.69
C GLY A 23 27.75 0.91 -9.90
N VAL A 24 26.45 0.68 -9.66
CA VAL A 24 25.55 1.66 -9.06
C VAL A 24 25.15 1.22 -7.64
N ARG A 25 25.61 1.95 -6.62
CA ARG A 25 25.16 1.77 -5.23
C ARG A 25 23.74 2.35 -5.04
N PHE A 26 22.79 1.52 -4.62
CA PHE A 26 21.50 1.95 -4.09
C PHE A 26 21.63 2.36 -2.61
N VAL A 27 20.94 3.43 -2.22
CA VAL A 27 20.98 3.98 -0.86
C VAL A 27 19.56 4.31 -0.39
N PRO A 28 19.04 3.56 0.60
CA PRO A 28 19.66 2.40 1.23
C PRO A 28 19.75 1.22 0.25
N SER A 29 20.58 0.23 0.55
CA SER A 29 20.69 -0.98 -0.29
C SER A 29 19.34 -1.71 -0.42
N LEU A 30 19.20 -2.59 -1.42
CA LEU A 30 17.97 -3.39 -1.56
C LEU A 30 17.81 -4.37 -0.41
N GLU A 31 18.93 -4.89 0.09
CA GLU A 31 19.02 -5.75 1.28
C GLU A 31 18.46 -5.01 2.51
N THR A 32 18.89 -3.77 2.73
CA THR A 32 18.38 -2.91 3.80
C THR A 32 16.88 -2.70 3.66
N GLN A 33 16.40 -2.49 2.44
CA GLN A 33 14.99 -2.22 2.17
C GLN A 33 14.10 -3.48 2.15
N PHE A 34 14.67 -4.67 2.41
CA PHE A 34 13.92 -5.93 2.43
C PHE A 34 12.72 -5.91 3.38
N SER A 35 12.91 -5.40 4.61
CA SER A 35 11.85 -5.34 5.61
C SER A 35 10.70 -4.41 5.22
N ASN A 36 10.91 -3.46 4.30
CA ASN A 36 9.86 -2.56 3.81
C ASN A 36 8.84 -3.27 2.92
N LYS A 37 9.17 -4.46 2.39
CA LYS A 37 8.34 -5.17 1.40
C LYS A 37 7.01 -5.63 2.00
N SER A 38 7.03 -6.15 3.22
CA SER A 38 5.84 -6.70 3.88
C SER A 38 6.08 -6.90 5.38
N LYS A 39 5.01 -7.16 6.14
CA LYS A 39 5.15 -7.49 7.58
C LYS A 39 5.85 -8.82 7.82
N GLU A 40 5.68 -9.76 6.89
CA GLU A 40 6.42 -11.01 6.88
C GLU A 40 7.91 -10.76 6.70
N ASN A 41 8.31 -9.85 5.81
CA ASN A 41 9.72 -9.51 5.62
C ASN A 41 10.33 -8.90 6.88
N VAL A 42 9.57 -8.14 7.68
CA VAL A 42 10.01 -7.67 9.00
C VAL A 42 10.25 -8.85 9.94
N THR A 43 9.35 -9.84 9.97
CA THR A 43 9.49 -11.04 10.82
C THR A 43 10.73 -11.85 10.43
N LEU A 44 10.88 -12.17 9.14
CA LEU A 44 12.04 -12.90 8.62
C LEU A 44 13.36 -12.16 8.86
N PHE A 45 13.34 -10.83 8.76
CA PHE A 45 14.48 -10.01 9.12
C PHE A 45 14.83 -10.13 10.61
N CYS A 46 13.84 -10.07 11.50
CA CYS A 46 14.07 -10.20 12.92
C CYS A 46 14.60 -11.60 13.30
N GLU A 47 14.00 -12.67 12.75
CA GLU A 47 14.44 -14.05 12.98
C GLU A 47 15.89 -14.29 12.55
N LYS A 48 16.26 -13.78 11.36
CA LYS A 48 17.62 -13.92 10.84
C LYS A 48 18.68 -13.29 11.76
N HIS A 49 18.35 -12.14 12.32
CA HIS A 49 19.28 -11.31 13.06
C HIS A 49 19.11 -11.43 14.58
N ASP A 50 18.32 -12.41 15.05
CA ASP A 50 18.01 -12.64 16.47
C ASP A 50 17.50 -11.37 17.18
N LEU A 51 16.65 -10.60 16.48
CA LEU A 51 16.05 -9.38 17.01
C LEU A 51 14.72 -9.73 17.67
N SER A 52 14.49 -9.16 18.85
CA SER A 52 13.23 -9.37 19.57
C SER A 52 12.03 -8.86 18.77
N HIS A 53 11.08 -9.75 18.50
CA HIS A 53 9.80 -9.46 17.86
C HIS A 53 8.69 -10.30 18.50
N PRO A 54 7.41 -9.92 18.38
CA PRO A 54 6.34 -10.76 18.91
C PRO A 54 6.32 -12.09 18.15
N LYS A 55 6.17 -13.20 18.89
CA LYS A 55 6.13 -14.54 18.28
C LYS A 55 5.09 -14.57 17.16
N THR A 56 5.50 -15.00 15.98
CA THR A 56 4.68 -14.93 14.77
C THR A 56 4.80 -16.26 14.03
N GLU A 57 3.66 -16.78 13.60
CA GLU A 57 3.57 -17.97 12.76
C GLU A 57 2.94 -17.56 11.43
N ILE A 58 3.55 -18.00 10.33
CA ILE A 58 3.15 -17.63 8.98
C ILE A 58 2.85 -18.92 8.20
N PHE A 59 1.58 -19.11 7.85
CA PHE A 59 1.11 -20.31 7.14
C PHE A 59 0.68 -19.98 5.72
N TYR A 60 1.40 -20.55 4.76
CA TYR A 60 1.05 -20.49 3.33
C TYR A 60 0.04 -21.57 2.94
N ASN A 61 0.13 -22.73 3.59
CA ASN A 61 -0.96 -23.70 3.62
C ASN A 61 -2.06 -23.20 4.58
N LEU A 62 -3.23 -22.90 4.03
CA LEU A 62 -4.31 -22.30 4.82
C LEU A 62 -4.87 -23.28 5.86
N ASP A 63 -4.86 -24.58 5.56
CA ASP A 63 -5.36 -25.63 6.46
C ASP A 63 -4.47 -25.74 7.71
N GLU A 64 -3.14 -25.70 7.54
CA GLU A 64 -2.19 -25.65 8.65
C GLU A 64 -2.41 -24.41 9.54
N GLY A 65 -2.74 -23.26 8.92
CA GLY A 65 -3.10 -22.06 9.66
C GLY A 65 -4.38 -22.23 10.49
N PHE A 66 -5.40 -22.90 9.94
CA PHE A 66 -6.62 -23.22 10.69
C PHE A 66 -6.38 -24.26 11.79
N ASP A 67 -5.49 -25.23 11.58
CA ASP A 67 -5.10 -26.21 12.58
C ASP A 67 -4.32 -25.56 13.74
N TYR A 68 -3.43 -24.62 13.41
CA TYR A 68 -2.71 -23.83 14.42
C TYR A 68 -3.67 -23.05 15.34
N LEU A 69 -4.74 -22.47 14.80
CA LEU A 69 -5.76 -21.77 15.60
C LEU A 69 -6.45 -22.66 16.65
N GLN A 70 -6.40 -23.99 16.49
CA GLN A 70 -6.96 -24.93 17.47
C GLN A 70 -6.06 -25.14 18.68
N THR A 71 -4.74 -24.96 18.52
CA THR A 71 -3.73 -25.28 19.54
C THR A 71 -3.09 -24.05 20.17
N CYS A 72 -3.19 -22.89 19.51
CA CYS A 72 -2.58 -21.66 19.97
C CYS A 72 -3.32 -21.02 21.17
N SER A 73 -2.61 -20.22 21.95
CA SER A 73 -3.15 -19.38 23.03
C SER A 73 -3.67 -18.04 22.53
N TYR A 74 -4.75 -17.54 23.12
CA TYR A 74 -5.35 -16.23 22.81
C TYR A 74 -5.06 -15.20 23.93
N PRO A 75 -5.04 -13.89 23.63
CA PRO A 75 -5.36 -13.27 22.33
C PRO A 75 -4.24 -13.35 21.28
N LYS A 76 -4.65 -13.30 20.00
CA LYS A 76 -3.76 -13.22 18.83
C LYS A 76 -4.00 -11.94 18.03
N ILE A 77 -3.01 -11.58 17.21
CA ILE A 77 -3.09 -10.54 16.20
C ILE A 77 -3.00 -11.17 14.82
N ILE A 78 -4.00 -10.94 13.98
CA ILE A 78 -4.01 -11.38 12.59
C ILE A 78 -3.79 -10.16 11.69
N LYS A 79 -2.82 -10.25 10.78
CA LYS A 79 -2.47 -9.13 9.90
C LYS A 79 -2.50 -9.54 8.44
N ARG A 80 -2.80 -8.60 7.54
CA ARG A 80 -2.48 -8.78 6.12
C ARG A 80 -0.96 -8.62 5.94
N SER A 81 -0.31 -9.64 5.37
CA SER A 81 1.15 -9.65 5.13
C SER A 81 1.54 -8.59 4.10
N TYR A 82 0.88 -8.61 2.92
CA TYR A 82 1.15 -7.71 1.80
C TYR A 82 0.17 -6.52 1.72
N GLY A 83 0.67 -5.38 1.25
CA GLY A 83 -0.12 -4.19 0.95
C GLY A 83 0.31 -2.96 1.75
N PRO A 84 -0.14 -1.76 1.35
CA PRO A 84 0.21 -0.50 2.01
C PRO A 84 -0.50 -0.40 3.37
N SER A 85 0.02 -1.07 4.39
CA SER A 85 -0.48 -0.91 5.77
C SER A 85 -0.01 0.37 6.45
N ASN A 86 0.72 1.24 5.73
CA ASN A 86 1.21 2.52 6.22
C ASN A 86 0.07 3.49 6.61
N TYR A 87 -1.18 3.19 6.23
CA TYR A 87 -2.34 4.00 6.57
C TYR A 87 -3.39 3.19 7.34
N GLY A 88 -3.45 3.43 8.66
CA GLY A 88 -4.71 3.33 9.41
C GLY A 88 -5.04 2.00 10.10
N GLY A 89 -4.20 0.97 10.07
CA GLY A 89 -4.42 -0.24 10.90
C GLY A 89 -5.64 -1.09 10.52
N TYR A 90 -6.32 -0.77 9.42
CA TYR A 90 -7.50 -1.49 8.89
C TYR A 90 -7.28 -2.99 8.63
N PHE A 91 -6.02 -3.41 8.52
CA PHE A 91 -5.60 -4.78 8.22
C PHE A 91 -4.87 -5.45 9.40
N VAL A 92 -5.08 -4.96 10.62
CA VAL A 92 -4.53 -5.51 11.85
C VAL A 92 -5.69 -5.76 12.81
N HIS A 93 -5.96 -7.03 13.09
CA HIS A 93 -7.11 -7.45 13.88
C HIS A 93 -6.64 -8.16 15.14
N LYS A 94 -7.12 -7.73 16.30
CA LYS A 94 -6.99 -8.50 17.52
C LYS A 94 -8.15 -9.48 17.59
N VAL A 95 -7.83 -10.75 17.88
CA VAL A 95 -8.83 -11.80 18.07
C VAL A 95 -8.62 -12.44 19.44
N ASP A 96 -9.70 -12.52 20.23
CA ASP A 96 -9.69 -13.03 21.60
C ASP A 96 -10.11 -14.52 21.67
N SER A 97 -10.60 -15.09 20.56
CA SER A 97 -11.04 -16.49 20.48
C SER A 97 -10.77 -17.14 19.11
N ARG A 98 -10.85 -18.49 19.08
CA ARG A 98 -10.72 -19.29 17.86
C ARG A 98 -11.84 -19.01 16.87
N GLU A 99 -13.06 -18.87 17.37
CA GLU A 99 -14.25 -18.62 16.55
C GLU A 99 -14.11 -17.30 15.80
N GLU A 100 -13.64 -16.25 16.49
CA GLU A 100 -13.37 -14.94 15.91
C GLU A 100 -12.24 -15.00 14.87
N ALA A 101 -11.12 -15.65 15.20
CA ALA A 101 -9.99 -15.83 14.29
C ALA A 101 -10.38 -16.58 13.01
N THR A 102 -11.15 -17.66 13.14
CA THR A 102 -11.62 -18.48 12.02
C THR A 102 -12.56 -17.70 11.13
N THR A 103 -13.49 -16.95 11.72
CA THR A 103 -14.46 -16.12 10.99
C THR A 103 -13.73 -15.04 10.20
N LEU A 104 -12.81 -14.32 10.85
CA LEU A 104 -12.02 -13.26 10.23
C LEU A 104 -11.23 -13.79 9.02
N LEU A 105 -10.51 -14.91 9.17
CA LEU A 105 -9.70 -15.46 8.08
C LEU A 105 -10.55 -15.94 6.89
N ARG A 106 -11.74 -16.49 7.15
CA ARG A 106 -12.68 -16.89 6.10
C ARG A 106 -13.29 -15.70 5.37
N GLU A 107 -13.65 -14.65 6.08
CA GLU A 107 -14.22 -13.43 5.50
C GLU A 107 -13.17 -12.64 4.72
N LYS A 108 -12.01 -12.39 5.33
CA LYS A 108 -10.96 -11.53 4.76
C LYS A 108 -10.05 -12.24 3.78
N LYS A 109 -10.05 -13.58 3.76
CA LYS A 109 -9.28 -14.43 2.83
C LYS A 109 -7.80 -14.04 2.74
N TYR A 110 -7.19 -13.68 3.87
CA TYR A 110 -5.79 -13.26 3.91
C TYR A 110 -4.85 -14.41 3.54
N LYS A 111 -3.86 -14.09 2.70
CA LYS A 111 -2.79 -15.01 2.27
C LYS A 111 -1.43 -14.31 2.40
N PRO A 112 -0.42 -14.93 3.03
CA PRO A 112 -0.54 -16.09 3.93
C PRO A 112 -1.37 -15.76 5.19
N HIS A 113 -1.73 -16.79 5.97
CA HIS A 113 -2.23 -16.61 7.33
C HIS A 113 -1.08 -16.15 8.23
N TYR A 114 -0.99 -14.85 8.46
CA TYR A 114 -0.03 -14.23 9.37
C TYR A 114 -0.68 -14.09 10.75
N ILE A 115 -0.22 -14.87 11.72
CA ILE A 115 -0.79 -14.97 13.07
C ILE A 115 0.30 -14.67 14.09
N GLN A 116 0.11 -13.64 14.91
CA GLN A 116 1.12 -13.12 15.83
C GLN A 116 0.58 -13.08 17.28
N ASP A 117 1.46 -13.28 18.25
CA ASP A 117 1.12 -13.10 19.67
C ASP A 117 0.74 -11.65 19.97
N CYS A 118 -0.36 -11.48 20.70
CA CYS A 118 -0.83 -10.17 21.11
C CYS A 118 -0.02 -9.64 22.28
N VAL A 119 0.83 -8.65 22.01
CA VAL A 119 1.53 -7.90 23.06
C VAL A 119 0.55 -6.85 23.63
N PRO A 120 0.30 -6.82 24.95
CA PRO A 120 -0.57 -5.82 25.57
C PRO A 120 0.07 -4.42 25.55
N LEU A 121 -0.16 -3.70 24.45
CA LEU A 121 0.43 -2.38 24.22
C LEU A 121 -0.27 -1.31 25.07
N LYS A 122 0.50 -0.59 25.90
CA LYS A 122 0.06 0.69 26.48
C LYS A 122 0.31 1.85 25.52
N ALA A 123 1.42 1.78 24.80
CA ALA A 123 1.89 2.74 23.83
C ALA A 123 2.96 2.06 22.95
N ASP A 124 3.24 2.66 21.81
CA ASP A 124 4.26 2.23 20.87
C ASP A 124 5.31 3.32 20.71
N ILE A 125 6.56 2.92 20.59
CA ILE A 125 7.70 3.82 20.49
C ILE A 125 8.13 3.86 19.03
N ARG A 126 8.19 5.06 18.44
CA ARG A 126 8.84 5.25 17.15
C ARG A 126 10.25 5.77 17.37
N VAL A 127 11.24 5.10 16.79
CA VAL A 127 12.64 5.52 16.80
C VAL A 127 13.10 5.71 15.37
N MET A 128 13.74 6.85 15.08
CA MET A 128 14.35 7.19 13.80
C MET A 128 15.86 7.29 13.99
N LEU A 129 16.63 6.75 13.06
CA LEU A 129 18.08 6.65 13.11
C LEU A 129 18.71 7.13 11.82
N ILE A 130 19.89 7.74 11.94
CA ILE A 130 20.78 8.09 10.82
C ILE A 130 22.18 7.60 11.21
N GLY A 131 22.83 6.82 10.35
CA GLY A 131 24.13 6.21 10.65
C GLY A 131 24.12 5.46 11.97
N HIS A 132 23.08 4.66 12.23
CA HIS A 132 22.85 3.93 13.49
C HIS A 132 22.66 4.78 14.76
N LYS A 133 22.69 6.11 14.69
CA LYS A 133 22.40 6.99 15.83
C LYS A 133 20.91 7.32 15.89
N PRO A 134 20.21 7.12 17.02
CA PRO A 134 18.87 7.66 17.23
C PRO A 134 18.89 9.19 17.15
N ILE A 135 18.12 9.73 16.20
CA ILE A 135 17.99 11.18 15.98
C ILE A 135 16.63 11.72 16.41
N CYS A 136 15.64 10.84 16.55
CA CYS A 136 14.33 11.18 17.07
C CYS A 136 13.68 9.93 17.66
N ALA A 137 13.09 10.04 18.84
CA ALA A 137 12.27 9.00 19.41
C ALA A 137 11.06 9.60 20.12
N PHE A 138 9.92 8.92 20.05
CA PHE A 138 8.72 9.35 20.77
C PHE A 138 7.74 8.22 20.97
N TRP A 139 7.03 8.28 22.10
CA TRP A 139 5.84 7.50 22.34
C TRP A 139 4.69 8.01 21.47
N ARG A 140 4.02 7.08 20.80
CA ARG A 140 2.70 7.25 20.21
C ARG A 140 1.72 6.63 21.20
N LYS A 141 0.73 7.40 21.65
CA LYS A 141 -0.32 6.91 22.58
C LYS A 141 -1.64 6.88 21.82
N ALA A 142 -2.35 5.76 21.89
CA ALA A 142 -3.69 5.66 21.33
C ALA A 142 -4.67 6.61 22.03
N GLY A 143 -5.72 7.03 21.32
CA GLY A 143 -6.82 7.79 21.93
C GLY A 143 -7.55 6.96 23.01
N LYS A 144 -8.30 7.63 23.90
CA LYS A 144 -9.22 6.92 24.81
C LYS A 144 -10.14 6.04 23.95
N ASP A 145 -10.18 4.74 24.27
CA ASP A 145 -10.99 3.70 23.63
C ASP A 145 -10.49 3.16 22.27
N GLN A 146 -9.24 3.43 21.88
CA GLN A 146 -8.63 2.81 20.68
C GLN A 146 -7.45 1.89 21.04
N TRP A 147 -7.42 0.68 20.47
CA TRP A 147 -6.30 -0.27 20.58
C TRP A 147 -5.15 0.06 19.61
N ILE A 148 -5.42 0.82 18.54
CA ILE A 148 -4.45 1.13 17.49
C ILE A 148 -3.93 2.56 17.68
N THR A 149 -2.61 2.71 17.66
CA THR A 149 -1.87 3.93 18.04
C THR A 149 -1.55 4.86 16.87
N ASN A 150 -2.21 4.67 15.72
CA ASN A 150 -1.92 5.46 14.52
C ASN A 150 -2.24 6.94 14.76
N THR A 151 -1.21 7.77 14.60
CA THR A 151 -1.24 9.22 14.86
C THR A 151 -2.13 10.00 13.89
N SER A 152 -2.57 9.37 12.79
CA SER A 152 -3.56 9.92 11.86
C SER A 152 -5.01 9.89 12.40
N GLN A 153 -5.27 9.21 13.53
CA GLN A 153 -6.60 9.11 14.16
C GLN A 153 -6.66 9.71 15.58
N GLY A 154 -5.85 10.73 15.87
CA GLY A 154 -5.96 11.48 17.13
C GLY A 154 -5.08 10.99 18.29
N GLY A 155 -4.09 10.14 18.01
CA GLY A 155 -3.07 9.74 18.99
C GLY A 155 -2.20 10.92 19.45
N SER A 156 -1.77 10.90 20.72
CA SER A 156 -0.85 11.91 21.26
C SER A 156 0.61 11.46 21.13
N MET A 157 1.51 12.40 20.84
CA MET A 157 2.95 12.16 20.80
C MET A 157 3.59 12.64 22.12
N SER A 158 4.48 11.85 22.69
CA SER A 158 5.25 12.23 23.88
C SER A 158 6.73 11.93 23.65
N TYR A 159 7.55 12.97 23.71
CA TYR A 159 8.99 12.89 23.42
C TYR A 159 9.83 12.56 24.66
N GLU A 160 9.27 12.75 25.85
CA GLU A 160 9.95 12.58 27.14
C GLU A 160 9.96 11.11 27.57
N GLY A 161 11.08 10.69 28.17
CA GLY A 161 11.16 9.40 28.87
C GLY A 161 11.02 8.19 27.93
N VAL A 162 11.64 8.26 26.75
CA VAL A 162 11.78 7.07 25.90
C VAL A 162 12.83 6.14 26.49
N ASP A 163 12.46 4.89 26.71
CA ASP A 163 13.32 3.91 27.37
C ASP A 163 14.58 3.57 26.57
N MET A 164 15.68 3.38 27.29
CA MET A 164 16.97 2.98 26.71
C MET A 164 16.90 1.63 25.98
N GLY A 165 16.16 0.66 26.49
CA GLY A 165 16.04 -0.66 25.84
C GLY A 165 15.39 -0.59 24.46
N ALA A 166 14.47 0.35 24.23
CA ALA A 166 13.91 0.60 22.90
C ALA A 166 14.95 1.22 21.95
N LEU A 167 15.77 2.15 22.45
CA LEU A 167 16.86 2.75 21.66
C LEU A 167 17.92 1.70 21.29
N GLU A 168 18.31 0.84 22.24
CA GLU A 168 19.26 -0.24 22.00
C GLU A 168 18.76 -1.22 20.93
N LEU A 169 17.50 -1.66 21.02
CA LEU A 169 16.90 -2.54 20.02
C LEU A 169 16.82 -1.89 18.63
N ALA A 170 16.51 -0.59 18.58
CA ALA A 170 16.46 0.16 17.31
C ALA A 170 17.85 0.32 16.67
N VAL A 171 18.90 0.46 17.48
CA VAL A 171 20.28 0.55 17.01
C VAL A 171 20.77 -0.82 16.53
N GLN A 172 20.46 -1.89 17.27
CA GLN A 172 20.75 -3.27 16.85
C GLN A 172 20.09 -3.58 15.50
N SER A 173 18.81 -3.23 15.34
CA SER A 173 18.09 -3.46 14.08
C SER A 173 18.66 -2.62 12.92
N SER A 174 19.00 -1.36 13.17
CA SER A 174 19.62 -0.50 12.15
C SER A 174 20.98 -1.03 11.69
N LYS A 175 21.81 -1.55 12.62
CA LYS A 175 23.10 -2.18 12.31
C LYS A 175 22.92 -3.49 11.56
N ALA A 176 21.98 -4.34 11.98
CA ALA A 176 21.63 -5.57 11.29
C ALA A 176 21.17 -5.32 9.85
N ALA A 177 20.37 -4.28 9.63
CA ALA A 177 19.93 -3.86 8.31
C ALA A 177 21.00 -3.11 7.50
N LYS A 178 22.14 -2.75 8.11
CA LYS A 178 23.20 -1.92 7.52
C LYS A 178 22.68 -0.60 6.95
N ALA A 179 21.72 0.00 7.64
CA ALA A 179 20.92 1.10 7.10
C ALA A 179 21.52 2.48 7.33
N GLU A 180 21.65 3.28 6.26
CA GLU A 180 22.10 4.68 6.36
C GLU A 180 21.08 5.54 7.11
N TYR A 181 19.81 5.22 6.93
CA TYR A 181 18.70 5.79 7.65
C TYR A 181 17.63 4.73 7.88
N TRP A 182 17.16 4.62 9.12
CA TRP A 182 16.28 3.56 9.60
C TRP A 182 15.20 4.10 10.54
N ALA A 183 14.02 3.50 10.53
CA ALA A 183 13.01 3.72 11.54
C ALA A 183 12.42 2.39 12.00
N CYS A 184 12.09 2.34 13.29
CA CYS A 184 11.46 1.20 13.93
C CYS A 184 10.24 1.66 14.72
N ASP A 185 9.21 0.81 14.69
CA ASP A 185 8.12 0.84 15.64
C ASP A 185 8.35 -0.29 16.64
N ILE A 186 8.38 0.07 17.92
CA ILE A 186 8.74 -0.83 19.02
C ILE A 186 7.60 -0.87 20.03
N ALA A 187 7.21 -2.09 20.40
CA ALA A 187 6.35 -2.38 21.53
C ALA A 187 7.17 -2.46 22.82
N GLU A 188 6.62 -1.97 23.92
CA GLU A 188 7.11 -2.26 25.27
C GLU A 188 6.04 -3.04 26.04
N HIS A 189 6.46 -4.12 26.71
CA HIS A 189 5.62 -4.85 27.65
C HIS A 189 6.47 -5.50 28.75
N ASP A 190 6.19 -5.12 30.01
CA ASP A 190 6.85 -5.63 31.21
C ASP A 190 8.39 -5.55 31.14
N GLY A 191 8.91 -4.45 30.59
CA GLY A 191 10.36 -4.23 30.43
C GLY A 191 11.00 -4.98 29.27
N ASN A 192 10.20 -5.67 28.44
CA ASN A 192 10.66 -6.30 27.21
C ASN A 192 10.26 -5.46 26.00
N TYR A 193 11.14 -5.41 25.00
CA TYR A 193 10.96 -4.61 23.79
C TYR A 193 10.84 -5.52 22.56
N TYR A 194 9.93 -5.19 21.65
CA TYR A 194 9.67 -6.00 20.45
C TYR A 194 9.53 -5.12 19.22
N ILE A 195 10.21 -5.46 18.13
CA ILE A 195 10.05 -4.81 16.83
C ILE A 195 8.68 -5.17 16.25
N LEU A 196 7.88 -4.14 15.93
CA LEU A 196 6.60 -4.27 15.26
C LEU A 196 6.71 -4.00 13.75
N GLU A 197 7.52 -3.00 13.38
CA GLU A 197 7.71 -2.56 12.01
C GLU A 197 9.08 -1.92 11.82
N CYS A 198 9.65 -2.08 10.63
CA CYS A 198 10.88 -1.42 10.20
C CYS A 198 10.64 -0.69 8.88
N ALA A 199 11.16 0.54 8.75
CA ALA A 199 11.00 1.35 7.56
C ALA A 199 12.26 2.17 7.25
N THR A 200 12.62 2.28 5.96
CA THR A 200 13.57 3.31 5.49
C THR A 200 12.86 4.58 5.02
N ALA A 201 11.52 4.57 4.96
CA ALA A 201 10.71 5.69 4.51
C ALA A 201 10.07 6.45 5.70
N PHE A 202 10.80 7.39 6.31
CA PHE A 202 10.31 8.09 7.50
C PHE A 202 10.60 9.60 7.56
N ALA A 203 10.95 10.22 6.43
CA ALA A 203 11.34 11.63 6.40
C ALA A 203 10.13 12.60 6.34
N ALA A 204 9.32 12.60 7.40
CA ALA A 204 8.17 13.50 7.54
C ALA A 204 8.59 14.95 7.84
N PHE A 205 9.73 15.14 8.51
CA PHE A 205 10.24 16.47 8.85
C PHE A 205 11.35 16.92 7.89
N PRO A 206 11.30 18.15 7.36
CA PRO A 206 12.30 18.60 6.40
C PRO A 206 13.74 18.70 6.96
N TYR A 207 13.93 19.04 8.24
CA TYR A 207 15.27 19.04 8.86
C TYR A 207 15.89 17.64 8.97
N VAL A 208 15.07 16.59 9.15
CA VAL A 208 15.56 15.20 9.15
C VAL A 208 16.09 14.83 7.75
N ARG A 209 15.45 15.32 6.68
CA ARG A 209 15.97 15.16 5.31
C ARG A 209 17.33 15.85 5.14
N ASP A 210 17.49 17.04 5.72
CA ASP A 210 18.76 17.75 5.68
C ASP A 210 19.86 16.96 6.42
N TRP A 211 19.55 16.36 7.57
CA TRP A 211 20.50 15.50 8.31
C TRP A 211 20.88 14.22 7.56
N ILE A 212 19.91 13.55 6.93
CA ILE A 212 20.19 12.41 6.05
C ILE A 212 21.13 12.86 4.94
N GLY A 213 20.85 14.00 4.29
CA GLY A 213 21.70 14.57 3.24
C GLY A 213 23.13 14.83 3.74
N GLN A 214 23.28 15.45 4.91
CA GLN A 214 24.60 15.72 5.52
C GLN A 214 25.37 14.42 5.82
N TYR A 215 24.69 13.40 6.36
CA TYR A 215 25.30 12.09 6.60
C TYR A 215 25.78 11.44 5.30
N LEU A 216 24.94 11.43 4.27
CA LEU A 216 25.31 10.86 2.97
C LEU A 216 26.47 11.63 2.30
N MET A 217 26.48 12.95 2.43
CA MET A 217 27.60 13.78 1.96
C MET A 217 28.89 13.43 2.71
N TRP A 218 28.84 13.24 4.02
CA TRP A 218 30.00 12.77 4.80
C TRP A 218 30.46 11.37 4.37
N ASP A 219 29.53 10.41 4.24
CA ASP A 219 29.86 9.03 3.85
C ASP A 219 30.54 8.99 2.47
N PHE A 220 29.91 9.60 1.46
CA PHE A 220 30.38 9.51 0.06
C PHE A 220 31.57 10.40 -0.24
N SER A 221 31.80 11.44 0.56
CA SER A 221 32.92 12.35 0.30
C SER A 221 34.23 11.88 0.89
N ASN A 222 34.28 10.75 1.60
CA ASN A 222 35.51 10.25 2.23
C ASN A 222 36.18 11.33 3.12
N GLY A 223 35.37 12.10 3.85
CA GLY A 223 35.85 13.11 4.80
C GLY A 223 36.00 14.54 4.26
N HIS A 224 35.59 14.86 3.03
CA HIS A 224 35.56 16.27 2.58
C HIS A 224 34.45 17.08 3.26
N PHE A 225 33.33 16.43 3.59
CA PHE A 225 32.28 17.03 4.43
C PHE A 225 32.40 16.50 5.87
N PRO A 226 32.13 17.33 6.89
CA PRO A 226 32.12 16.88 8.28
C PRO A 226 30.92 15.98 8.57
N MET A 227 31.08 15.05 9.51
CA MET A 227 29.97 14.24 10.02
C MET A 227 28.96 15.16 10.73
N PRO A 228 27.65 15.02 10.48
CA PRO A 228 26.66 15.84 11.19
C PRO A 228 26.65 15.50 12.68
N HIS A 229 26.56 16.54 13.51
CA HIS A 229 26.43 16.39 14.95
C HIS A 229 24.97 16.56 15.38
N ILE A 230 24.41 15.50 15.98
CA ILE A 230 23.04 15.46 16.51
C ILE A 230 23.13 14.96 17.96
N PRO A 231 22.82 15.80 18.96
CA PRO A 231 22.80 15.40 20.35
C PRO A 231 21.76 14.32 20.62
N LEU A 232 22.07 13.37 21.49
CA LEU A 232 21.07 12.42 22.00
C LEU A 232 19.99 13.20 22.77
N TYR A 233 18.74 12.76 22.68
CA TYR A 233 17.58 13.43 23.28
C TYR A 233 17.25 14.82 22.70
N SER A 234 17.86 15.23 21.58
CA SER A 234 17.51 16.50 20.92
C SER A 234 16.02 16.61 20.58
N TRP A 235 15.34 15.48 20.39
CA TRP A 235 13.91 15.41 20.14
C TRP A 235 13.05 15.88 21.32
N GLU A 236 13.53 15.82 22.56
CA GLU A 236 12.81 16.36 23.72
C GLU A 236 12.69 17.89 23.63
N GLU A 237 13.75 18.56 23.18
CA GLU A 237 13.75 20.01 22.96
C GLU A 237 12.99 20.39 21.68
N LEU A 238 13.20 19.67 20.59
CA LEU A 238 12.49 19.92 19.33
C LEU A 238 10.98 19.65 19.48
N GLY A 239 10.58 18.70 20.32
CA GLY A 239 9.19 18.38 20.64
C GLY A 239 8.44 19.51 21.34
N LYS A 240 9.13 20.47 21.97
CA LYS A 240 8.55 21.67 22.59
C LYS A 240 8.20 22.75 21.56
N ILE A 241 8.76 22.67 20.36
CA ILE A 241 8.47 23.60 19.26
C ILE A 241 7.08 23.30 18.69
N ASN A 242 6.35 24.34 18.30
CA ASN A 242 5.06 24.20 17.65
C ASN A 242 5.16 23.25 16.43
N PRO A 243 4.34 22.18 16.34
CA PRO A 243 4.43 21.21 15.25
C PRO A 243 4.28 21.80 13.84
N ASN A 244 3.48 22.86 13.66
CA ASN A 244 3.32 23.51 12.36
C ASN A 244 4.60 24.23 11.92
N LEU A 245 5.33 24.81 12.88
CA LEU A 245 6.64 25.40 12.62
C LEU A 245 7.69 24.30 12.38
N LEU A 246 7.71 23.27 13.23
CA LEU A 246 8.67 22.16 13.11
C LEU A 246 8.58 21.45 11.75
N ARG A 247 7.39 21.37 11.15
CA ARG A 247 7.13 20.83 9.80
C ARG A 247 7.70 21.67 8.66
N THR A 248 8.10 22.91 8.90
CA THR A 248 8.67 23.81 7.87
C THR A 248 10.15 24.12 8.11
N MET A 249 10.69 23.80 9.28
CA MET A 249 12.09 24.06 9.62
C MET A 249 13.06 23.24 8.75
N ARG A 250 14.13 23.91 8.31
CA ARG A 250 15.26 23.39 7.54
C ARG A 250 16.57 23.83 8.20
N HIS A 251 17.67 23.19 7.84
CA HIS A 251 19.04 23.60 8.21
C HIS A 251 19.28 23.71 9.72
N LEU A 252 18.61 22.87 10.51
CA LEU A 252 18.85 22.80 11.95
C LEU A 252 20.19 22.10 12.20
N SER A 253 21.08 22.73 12.96
CA SER A 253 22.41 22.21 13.26
C SER A 253 22.71 22.38 14.75
N PHE A 254 23.49 21.45 15.29
CA PHE A 254 23.96 21.51 16.67
C PHE A 254 25.48 21.64 16.66
N SER A 255 25.99 22.56 17.47
CA SER A 255 27.42 22.63 17.70
C SER A 255 27.81 21.60 18.76
N PRO A 256 28.94 20.88 18.58
CA PRO A 256 29.49 20.07 19.65
C PRO A 256 29.70 20.91 20.91
N TYR A 257 29.49 20.33 22.08
CA TYR A 257 29.81 21.01 23.32
C TYR A 257 31.32 21.25 23.41
N THR A 258 31.71 22.52 23.48
CA THR A 258 33.07 22.93 23.82
C THR A 258 33.04 23.53 25.23
N PRO A 259 33.60 22.86 26.25
CA PRO A 259 33.64 23.41 27.59
C PRO A 259 34.42 24.73 27.58
N SER A 260 33.91 25.73 28.29
CA SER A 260 34.65 26.96 28.56
C SER A 260 35.87 26.63 29.44
N ALA A 261 37.00 27.29 29.18
CA ALA A 261 38.28 27.02 29.83
C ALA A 261 38.28 27.26 31.35
N ASP A 262 37.24 27.87 31.90
CA ASP A 262 37.01 28.12 33.33
C ASP A 262 36.26 26.98 34.05
N GLY A 263 35.74 26.00 33.31
CA GLY A 263 34.92 24.89 33.81
C GLY A 263 35.59 23.51 33.78
N ALA A 264 36.93 23.45 33.89
CA ALA A 264 37.79 22.25 33.75
C ALA A 264 37.50 21.05 34.68
N LEU A 265 36.34 21.00 35.32
CA LEU A 265 35.87 19.94 36.22
C LEU A 265 34.56 19.27 35.75
N TYR A 266 33.97 19.69 34.64
CA TYR A 266 32.82 19.01 34.05
C TYR A 266 33.27 18.10 32.91
N VAL A 267 32.94 16.83 33.10
CA VAL A 267 33.32 15.65 32.31
C VAL A 267 33.13 15.92 30.82
N ASN A 268 34.13 15.57 29.99
CA ASN A 268 33.91 15.35 28.55
C ASN A 268 32.62 14.52 28.38
N ASP A 269 31.82 14.79 27.35
CA ASP A 269 30.65 13.94 27.04
C ASP A 269 31.08 12.47 27.17
N ALA A 270 30.47 11.75 28.10
CA ALA A 270 30.75 10.33 28.29
C ALA A 270 30.56 9.65 26.93
N ALA A 271 31.45 8.70 26.59
CA ALA A 271 31.38 7.97 25.33
C ALA A 271 29.93 7.54 25.06
N ASN A 272 29.30 8.12 24.04
CA ASN A 272 27.90 7.91 23.77
C ASN A 272 27.76 6.56 23.07
N PRO A 273 27.04 5.57 23.64
CA PRO A 273 26.89 4.25 23.05
C PRO A 273 26.17 4.29 21.68
N PHE A 274 25.56 5.43 21.35
CA PHE A 274 24.79 5.66 20.14
C PHE A 274 25.42 6.70 19.21
N ASP A 275 26.74 6.84 19.22
CA ASP A 275 27.37 7.72 18.24
C ASP A 275 27.16 7.25 16.80
N MET A 276 27.11 8.25 15.92
CA MET A 276 26.85 8.04 14.51
C MET A 276 28.05 7.31 13.90
N ASP A 277 27.75 6.29 13.11
CA ASP A 277 28.74 5.41 12.52
C ASP A 277 28.50 5.24 11.01
N ARG A 278 29.55 4.84 10.30
CA ARG A 278 29.47 4.51 8.88
C ARG A 278 28.77 3.16 8.73
N THR A 279 27.83 3.08 7.79
CA THR A 279 27.19 1.81 7.47
C THR A 279 28.18 0.85 6.82
N GLU A 280 28.08 -0.42 7.19
CA GLU A 280 28.77 -1.49 6.49
C GLU A 280 28.12 -1.75 5.12
N PRO A 281 28.88 -2.23 4.12
CA PRO A 281 28.30 -2.63 2.85
C PRO A 281 27.40 -3.86 3.02
N SER A 282 26.23 -3.81 2.40
CA SER A 282 25.31 -4.94 2.29
C SER A 282 25.79 -5.96 1.26
N SER A 283 25.33 -7.19 1.43
CA SER A 283 25.58 -8.34 0.57
C SER A 283 24.28 -9.12 0.35
N PRO A 284 24.14 -9.85 -0.77
CA PRO A 284 22.95 -10.69 -0.99
C PRO A 284 22.70 -11.71 0.13
N ALA A 285 23.75 -12.10 0.87
CA ALA A 285 23.66 -12.98 2.04
C ALA A 285 22.99 -12.32 3.25
N ASP A 286 22.72 -11.01 3.24
CA ASP A 286 22.00 -10.29 4.29
C ASP A 286 20.47 -10.44 4.13
N ILE A 287 19.96 -10.79 2.94
CA ILE A 287 18.54 -11.11 2.73
C ILE A 287 18.19 -12.46 3.39
N PRO A 288 17.19 -12.52 4.29
CA PRO A 288 16.71 -13.79 4.84
C PRO A 288 16.32 -14.80 3.76
N GLU A 289 16.57 -16.09 4.04
CA GLU A 289 16.09 -17.16 3.18
C GLU A 289 14.56 -17.10 3.13
N GLN A 290 14.03 -16.84 1.94
CA GLN A 290 12.60 -16.99 1.69
C GLN A 290 12.36 -18.46 1.39
N LYS A 291 11.41 -19.06 2.09
CA LYS A 291 10.92 -20.40 1.74
C LYS A 291 10.46 -20.37 0.28
N ASP A 292 10.95 -21.32 -0.52
CA ASP A 292 10.52 -21.48 -1.90
C ASP A 292 9.11 -22.09 -1.90
N PHE A 293 8.10 -21.24 -2.08
CA PHE A 293 6.71 -21.68 -2.13
C PHE A 293 6.27 -22.11 -3.52
N SER A 294 7.22 -22.34 -4.45
CA SER A 294 6.89 -22.88 -5.76
C SER A 294 6.13 -24.20 -5.72
N GLU A 295 6.27 -24.97 -4.64
CA GLU A 295 5.50 -26.20 -4.40
C GLU A 295 4.00 -25.95 -4.14
N TYR A 296 3.63 -24.77 -3.62
CA TYR A 296 2.24 -24.36 -3.44
C TYR A 296 1.69 -23.59 -4.64
N ILE A 297 2.54 -23.25 -5.60
CA ILE A 297 2.11 -22.75 -6.90
C ILE A 297 1.71 -23.98 -7.71
N ILE A 298 0.42 -24.15 -7.93
CA ILE A 298 -0.11 -25.17 -8.85
C ILE A 298 0.42 -24.81 -10.24
N ARG A 299 1.47 -25.51 -10.68
CA ARG A 299 2.10 -25.32 -11.99
C ARG A 299 1.46 -26.18 -13.07
N ASP A 300 0.78 -27.24 -12.65
CA ASP A 300 0.12 -28.22 -13.51
C ASP A 300 -1.34 -28.36 -13.09
N GLU A 301 -2.25 -28.27 -14.05
CA GLU A 301 -3.69 -28.38 -13.80
C GLU A 301 -4.07 -29.71 -13.13
N SER A 302 -3.30 -30.79 -13.34
CA SER A 302 -3.53 -32.08 -12.69
C SER A 302 -3.35 -32.06 -11.16
N GLN A 303 -2.75 -31.01 -10.62
CA GLN A 303 -2.58 -30.80 -9.17
C GLN A 303 -3.71 -29.98 -8.55
N LEU A 304 -4.67 -29.50 -9.35
CA LEU A 304 -5.87 -28.83 -8.84
C LEU A 304 -6.69 -29.82 -7.99
N PRO A 305 -7.40 -29.35 -6.94
CA PRO A 305 -8.27 -30.21 -6.15
C PRO A 305 -9.27 -30.96 -7.03
N GLU A 306 -9.61 -32.20 -6.66
CA GLU A 306 -10.48 -33.08 -7.46
C GLU A 306 -11.83 -32.42 -7.80
N LYS A 307 -12.38 -31.59 -6.90
CA LYS A 307 -13.55 -30.75 -7.16
C LYS A 307 -13.34 -29.71 -8.27
N VAL A 308 -12.17 -29.07 -8.31
CA VAL A 308 -11.81 -28.06 -9.31
C VAL A 308 -11.53 -28.73 -10.65
N LEU A 309 -10.86 -29.90 -10.63
CA LEU A 309 -10.70 -30.75 -11.81
C LEU A 309 -12.05 -31.27 -12.33
N GLU A 310 -12.95 -31.70 -11.45
CA GLU A 310 -14.32 -32.11 -11.81
C GLU A 310 -15.15 -30.95 -12.36
N GLU A 311 -15.00 -29.73 -11.82
CA GLU A 311 -15.63 -28.53 -12.38
C GLU A 311 -15.00 -28.11 -13.72
N ALA A 312 -13.68 -28.22 -13.87
CA ALA A 312 -12.99 -28.01 -15.15
C ALA A 312 -13.37 -29.07 -16.20
N LEU A 313 -13.48 -30.35 -15.80
CA LEU A 313 -13.86 -31.49 -16.65
C LEU A 313 -15.35 -31.53 -16.98
N LYS A 314 -16.20 -30.97 -16.12
CA LYS A 314 -17.61 -30.70 -16.46
C LYS A 314 -17.73 -29.79 -17.67
N GLY A 315 -16.62 -29.15 -18.06
CA GLY A 315 -16.61 -28.06 -18.99
C GLY A 315 -17.39 -26.94 -18.33
N GLU A 316 -16.69 -25.96 -17.77
CA GLU A 316 -17.26 -24.66 -17.99
C GLU A 316 -17.38 -24.52 -19.50
N VAL A 317 -18.62 -24.37 -19.98
CA VAL A 317 -18.81 -23.42 -21.06
C VAL A 317 -18.41 -22.08 -20.43
N LEU A 318 -17.09 -21.86 -20.31
CA LEU A 318 -16.53 -20.55 -20.44
C LEU A 318 -17.21 -20.03 -21.70
N PRO A 319 -17.85 -18.86 -21.66
CA PRO A 319 -18.21 -18.20 -22.89
C PRO A 319 -16.91 -18.15 -23.70
N THR A 320 -16.78 -19.05 -24.68
CA THR A 320 -15.75 -18.97 -25.69
C THR A 320 -16.15 -17.73 -26.46
N GLU A 321 -15.56 -16.60 -26.03
CA GLU A 321 -16.09 -15.25 -26.24
C GLU A 321 -17.42 -15.03 -25.47
N PRO A 322 -17.71 -13.82 -24.96
CA PRO A 322 -19.10 -13.46 -24.73
C PRO A 322 -19.76 -13.63 -26.09
N ALA A 323 -20.55 -14.71 -26.28
CA ALA A 323 -21.13 -15.10 -27.55
C ALA A 323 -21.64 -13.88 -28.34
N GLY A 324 -20.80 -13.34 -29.24
CA GLY A 324 -21.05 -12.08 -29.95
C GLY A 324 -21.74 -10.96 -29.15
N ARG A 325 -21.58 -10.90 -27.81
CA ARG A 325 -22.38 -10.00 -26.98
C ARG A 325 -21.58 -8.74 -26.70
N THR A 326 -21.72 -7.79 -27.61
CA THR A 326 -21.23 -6.44 -27.41
C THR A 326 -21.92 -5.81 -26.21
N LEU A 327 -21.15 -5.37 -25.23
CA LEU A 327 -21.65 -4.73 -24.01
C LEU A 327 -21.83 -3.23 -24.24
N HIS A 328 -23.03 -2.70 -24.00
CA HIS A 328 -23.27 -1.26 -23.95
C HIS A 328 -23.15 -0.76 -22.52
N LEU A 329 -22.23 0.18 -22.27
CA LEU A 329 -21.98 0.72 -20.93
C LEU A 329 -23.20 1.42 -20.31
N SER A 330 -24.14 1.90 -21.12
CA SER A 330 -25.39 2.47 -20.63
C SER A 330 -26.31 1.43 -19.98
N GLN A 331 -26.16 0.15 -20.31
CA GLN A 331 -27.04 -0.95 -19.86
C GLN A 331 -26.29 -2.03 -19.09
N VAL A 332 -25.03 -1.79 -18.78
CA VAL A 332 -24.16 -2.81 -18.18
C VAL A 332 -24.59 -3.05 -16.73
N THR A 333 -24.80 -4.32 -16.36
CA THR A 333 -25.01 -4.69 -14.96
C THR A 333 -23.67 -4.87 -14.25
N LEU A 334 -23.67 -4.83 -12.91
CA LEU A 334 -22.48 -5.15 -12.14
C LEU A 334 -21.94 -6.55 -12.50
N THR A 335 -22.82 -7.51 -12.76
CA THR A 335 -22.46 -8.86 -13.22
C THR A 335 -21.81 -8.86 -14.60
N ASP A 336 -22.29 -8.02 -15.53
CA ASP A 336 -21.68 -7.87 -16.85
C ASP A 336 -20.30 -7.22 -16.76
N LEU A 337 -20.11 -6.26 -15.84
CA LEU A 337 -18.79 -5.65 -15.58
C LEU A 337 -17.82 -6.66 -14.96
N MET A 338 -18.26 -7.45 -13.98
CA MET A 338 -17.44 -8.50 -13.36
C MET A 338 -17.02 -9.60 -14.36
N ALA A 339 -17.73 -9.74 -15.47
CA ALA A 339 -17.37 -10.67 -16.54
C ALA A 339 -16.31 -10.11 -17.51
N LEU A 340 -15.93 -8.83 -17.40
CA LEU A 340 -14.90 -8.23 -18.24
C LEU A 340 -13.51 -8.77 -17.88
N TYR A 341 -12.71 -9.03 -18.92
CA TYR A 341 -11.35 -9.51 -18.75
C TYR A 341 -10.51 -8.51 -17.93
N GLY A 342 -9.88 -9.01 -16.87
CA GLY A 342 -9.05 -8.20 -15.97
C GLY A 342 -9.84 -7.39 -14.94
N MET A 343 -11.17 -7.57 -14.84
CA MET A 343 -11.99 -6.89 -13.84
C MET A 343 -11.93 -7.62 -12.48
N GLU A 344 -11.60 -6.88 -11.42
CA GLU A 344 -11.73 -7.31 -10.03
C GLU A 344 -13.01 -6.72 -9.41
N GLU A 345 -13.50 -7.32 -8.32
CA GLU A 345 -14.77 -6.94 -7.67
C GLU A 345 -14.80 -5.46 -7.27
N GLU A 346 -13.72 -4.96 -6.65
CA GLU A 346 -13.61 -3.55 -6.23
C GLU A 346 -13.61 -2.57 -7.42
N MET A 347 -12.98 -2.95 -8.54
CA MET A 347 -12.96 -2.14 -9.77
C MET A 347 -14.34 -2.13 -10.46
N ALA A 348 -15.05 -3.26 -10.44
CA ALA A 348 -16.38 -3.38 -11.01
C ALA A 348 -17.38 -2.49 -10.26
N GLU A 349 -17.33 -2.47 -8.92
CA GLU A 349 -18.19 -1.61 -8.09
C GLU A 349 -17.91 -0.12 -8.29
N GLU A 350 -16.63 0.25 -8.39
CA GLU A 350 -16.19 1.61 -8.64
C GLU A 350 -16.67 2.11 -10.02
N LEU A 351 -16.40 1.33 -11.08
CA LEU A 351 -16.84 1.65 -12.43
C LEU A 351 -18.38 1.68 -12.53
N PHE A 352 -19.07 0.73 -11.90
CA PHE A 352 -20.53 0.70 -11.91
C PHE A 352 -21.12 1.98 -11.30
N THR A 353 -20.59 2.41 -10.16
CA THR A 353 -21.01 3.64 -9.48
C THR A 353 -20.74 4.87 -10.34
N PHE A 354 -19.56 4.94 -10.96
CA PHE A 354 -19.21 6.02 -11.87
C PHE A 354 -20.17 6.12 -13.07
N LEU A 355 -20.56 4.98 -13.65
CA LEU A 355 -21.51 4.92 -14.77
C LEU A 355 -22.95 5.29 -14.37
N GLN A 356 -23.32 5.18 -13.09
CA GLN A 356 -24.61 5.70 -12.61
C GLN A 356 -24.63 7.25 -12.57
N GLU A 357 -23.46 7.86 -12.34
CA GLU A 357 -23.32 9.30 -12.16
C GLU A 357 -22.86 10.04 -13.42
N ASN A 358 -22.22 9.33 -14.36
CA ASN A 358 -21.56 9.89 -15.53
C ASN A 358 -21.91 9.10 -16.79
N THR A 359 -22.15 9.83 -17.89
CA THR A 359 -22.30 9.22 -19.22
C THR A 359 -20.97 9.35 -19.94
N ILE A 360 -20.37 8.24 -20.36
CA ILE A 360 -19.12 8.27 -21.14
C ILE A 360 -19.41 8.09 -22.62
N THR A 361 -18.62 8.77 -23.46
CA THR A 361 -18.76 8.75 -24.93
C THR A 361 -17.64 7.95 -25.59
N SER A 362 -16.52 7.79 -24.89
CA SER A 362 -15.36 6.99 -25.30
C SER A 362 -14.80 6.20 -24.13
N LEU A 363 -14.31 4.98 -24.39
CA LEU A 363 -13.59 4.17 -23.39
C LEU A 363 -12.30 4.84 -22.91
N ALA A 364 -11.72 5.76 -23.70
CA ALA A 364 -10.56 6.53 -23.27
C ALA A 364 -10.86 7.42 -22.05
N GLU A 365 -12.12 7.78 -21.80
CA GLU A 365 -12.51 8.55 -20.61
C GLU A 365 -12.33 7.75 -19.30
N LEU A 366 -12.28 6.42 -19.40
CA LEU A 366 -12.00 5.54 -18.27
C LEU A 366 -10.53 5.58 -17.83
N GLN A 367 -9.63 6.19 -18.61
CA GLN A 367 -8.24 6.42 -18.18
C GLN A 367 -8.12 7.40 -16.99
N THR A 368 -9.25 7.95 -16.53
CA THR A 368 -9.35 8.68 -15.25
C THR A 368 -9.21 7.75 -14.05
N PHE A 369 -9.44 6.44 -14.22
CA PHE A 369 -9.18 5.44 -13.20
C PHE A 369 -7.71 5.03 -13.21
N ASP A 370 -7.06 5.09 -12.05
CA ASP A 370 -5.64 4.74 -11.88
C ASP A 370 -5.32 3.28 -12.29
N TRP A 371 -6.34 2.42 -12.32
CA TRP A 371 -6.24 1.02 -12.72
C TRP A 371 -6.52 0.76 -14.20
N PHE A 372 -7.06 1.73 -14.95
CA PHE A 372 -7.42 1.54 -16.36
C PHE A 372 -6.29 2.01 -17.29
N ASP A 373 -5.54 1.05 -17.82
CA ASP A 373 -4.36 1.29 -18.67
C ASP A 373 -4.62 1.09 -20.18
N GLU A 374 -3.61 1.38 -21.01
CA GLU A 374 -3.69 1.19 -22.46
C GLU A 374 -3.94 -0.27 -22.88
N ARG A 375 -3.56 -1.24 -22.03
CA ARG A 375 -3.77 -2.66 -22.30
C ARG A 375 -5.24 -3.03 -22.10
N LEU A 376 -5.85 -2.59 -21.01
CA LEU A 376 -7.29 -2.81 -20.76
C LEU A 376 -8.14 -2.09 -21.79
N LEU A 377 -7.78 -0.86 -22.16
CA LEU A 377 -8.43 -0.13 -23.25
C LEU A 377 -8.43 -0.94 -24.56
N ALA A 378 -7.28 -1.51 -24.93
CA ALA A 378 -7.14 -2.29 -26.16
C ALA A 378 -7.99 -3.57 -26.18
N ILE A 379 -8.23 -4.18 -25.01
CA ILE A 379 -9.04 -5.40 -24.87
C ILE A 379 -10.53 -5.04 -24.86
N TRP A 380 -10.90 -4.01 -24.11
CA TRP A 380 -12.30 -3.67 -23.89
C TRP A 380 -12.93 -2.98 -25.10
N GLN A 381 -12.16 -2.23 -25.89
CA GLN A 381 -12.65 -1.59 -27.12
C GLN A 381 -13.22 -2.57 -28.16
N GLU A 382 -12.80 -3.83 -28.13
CA GLU A 382 -13.32 -4.85 -29.05
C GLU A 382 -14.67 -5.43 -28.59
N SER A 383 -14.99 -5.30 -27.29
CA SER A 383 -16.14 -5.96 -26.65
C SER A 383 -17.17 -4.98 -26.07
N ILE A 384 -16.85 -3.69 -26.00
CA ILE A 384 -17.68 -2.65 -25.39
C ILE A 384 -18.02 -1.56 -26.40
N MET A 385 -19.32 -1.25 -26.54
CA MET A 385 -19.80 -0.11 -27.31
C MET A 385 -20.23 1.04 -26.40
N THR A 386 -19.77 2.24 -26.74
CA THR A 386 -20.11 3.48 -26.04
C THR A 386 -21.29 4.23 -26.66
N GLN A 387 -21.67 3.90 -27.90
CA GLN A 387 -22.73 4.59 -28.65
C GLN A 387 -23.79 3.63 -29.16
N LEU A 388 -25.07 3.99 -29.03
CA LEU A 388 -26.21 3.20 -29.52
C LEU A 388 -26.58 3.58 -30.96
N ASN A 389 -26.94 2.59 -31.79
CA ASN A 389 -27.42 2.87 -33.14
C ASN A 389 -28.89 3.30 -33.13
N LEU A 390 -29.21 4.49 -33.65
CA LEU A 390 -30.56 5.06 -33.64
C LEU A 390 -31.60 4.20 -34.37
N ASN A 391 -31.21 3.50 -35.43
CA ASN A 391 -32.12 2.72 -36.27
C ASN A 391 -32.42 1.34 -35.68
N SER A 392 -31.54 0.81 -34.84
CA SER A 392 -31.73 -0.51 -34.23
C SER A 392 -32.00 -0.50 -32.72
N ALA A 393 -31.77 0.62 -32.03
CA ALA A 393 -31.92 0.70 -30.57
C ALA A 393 -33.36 0.37 -30.12
N ALA A 394 -33.50 -0.54 -29.16
CA ALA A 394 -34.78 -0.87 -28.55
C ALA A 394 -35.17 0.14 -27.45
N ARG A 395 -36.45 0.16 -27.06
CA ARG A 395 -36.99 1.10 -26.05
C ARG A 395 -36.20 1.08 -24.74
N GLY A 396 -35.83 -0.11 -24.26
CA GLY A 396 -35.04 -0.26 -23.03
C GLY A 396 -33.64 0.37 -23.13
N GLU A 397 -33.05 0.34 -24.33
CA GLU A 397 -31.71 0.88 -24.59
C GLU A 397 -31.71 2.40 -24.61
N LEU A 398 -32.74 2.99 -25.19
CA LEU A 398 -32.95 4.44 -25.19
C LEU A 398 -33.20 4.97 -23.78
N LEU A 399 -33.98 4.25 -22.96
CA LEU A 399 -34.26 4.62 -21.57
C LEU A 399 -33.03 4.60 -20.66
N ALA A 400 -32.03 3.80 -21.01
CA ALA A 400 -30.78 3.70 -20.26
C ALA A 400 -29.87 4.92 -20.46
N ILE A 401 -30.11 5.74 -21.48
CA ILE A 401 -29.36 6.98 -21.70
C ILE A 401 -29.89 8.06 -20.78
N ARG A 402 -29.02 8.56 -19.89
CA ARG A 402 -29.32 9.68 -19.01
C ARG A 402 -29.79 10.90 -19.82
N GLY A 403 -31.03 11.34 -19.56
CA GLY A 403 -31.66 12.45 -20.28
C GLY A 403 -32.75 12.03 -21.27
N ILE A 404 -32.94 10.73 -21.49
CA ILE A 404 -34.03 10.16 -22.30
C ILE A 404 -35.04 9.47 -21.37
N GLY A 405 -36.24 10.05 -21.26
CA GLY A 405 -37.36 9.45 -20.54
C GLY A 405 -38.30 8.66 -21.46
N GLU A 406 -39.33 8.02 -20.90
CA GLU A 406 -40.28 7.18 -21.64
C GLU A 406 -40.87 7.84 -22.88
N THR A 407 -41.34 9.08 -22.75
CA THR A 407 -41.92 9.85 -23.86
C THR A 407 -40.92 10.10 -24.98
N LEU A 408 -39.64 10.34 -24.65
CA LEU A 408 -38.61 10.61 -25.66
C LEU A 408 -38.17 9.32 -26.35
N ALA A 409 -38.01 8.23 -25.61
CA ALA A 409 -37.71 6.92 -26.19
C ALA A 409 -38.80 6.49 -27.18
N GLU A 410 -40.08 6.70 -26.83
CA GLU A 410 -41.21 6.43 -27.71
C GLU A 410 -41.23 7.34 -28.94
N ASN A 411 -40.92 8.64 -28.78
CA ASN A 411 -40.87 9.58 -29.90
C ASN A 411 -39.73 9.25 -30.88
N ILE A 412 -38.56 8.81 -30.39
CA ILE A 412 -37.42 8.40 -31.24
C ILE A 412 -37.80 7.17 -32.07
N ILE A 413 -38.45 6.17 -31.46
CA ILE A 413 -38.91 4.96 -32.15
C ILE A 413 -40.02 5.30 -33.15
N ALA A 414 -41.01 6.09 -32.73
CA ALA A 414 -42.10 6.50 -33.62
C ALA A 414 -41.59 7.32 -34.82
N HIS A 415 -40.55 8.13 -34.63
CA HIS A 415 -39.94 8.90 -35.71
C HIS A 415 -39.34 7.98 -36.78
N ARG A 416 -38.51 6.99 -36.40
CA ARG A 416 -37.94 6.05 -37.38
C ARG A 416 -39.00 5.17 -38.04
N ASP A 417 -40.03 4.75 -37.30
CA ASP A 417 -41.09 3.89 -37.84
C ASP A 417 -41.99 4.63 -38.84
N GLN A 418 -42.20 5.93 -38.68
CA GLN A 418 -43.09 6.74 -39.51
C GLN A 418 -42.39 7.48 -40.65
N ARG A 419 -41.15 7.95 -40.43
CA ARG A 419 -40.40 8.77 -41.39
C ARG A 419 -39.26 8.01 -42.08
N GLY A 420 -38.98 6.78 -41.65
CA GLY A 420 -37.86 5.97 -42.12
C GLY A 420 -36.61 6.16 -41.27
N ASP A 421 -35.59 5.35 -41.54
CA ASP A 421 -34.33 5.31 -40.81
C ASP A 421 -33.64 6.68 -40.76
N PHE A 422 -33.03 6.98 -39.61
CA PHE A 422 -32.12 8.10 -39.43
C PHE A 422 -30.89 7.93 -40.34
N THR A 423 -30.57 8.98 -41.10
CA THR A 423 -29.38 9.07 -41.98
C THR A 423 -28.31 10.00 -41.44
N ALA A 424 -28.63 10.85 -40.46
CA ALA A 424 -27.69 11.68 -39.71
C ALA A 424 -28.16 11.82 -38.26
N VAL A 425 -27.23 11.80 -37.28
CA VAL A 425 -27.58 11.91 -35.85
C VAL A 425 -28.34 13.22 -35.57
N ASP A 426 -28.02 14.28 -36.30
CA ASP A 426 -28.65 15.60 -36.26
C ASP A 426 -30.18 15.57 -36.46
N GLN A 427 -30.71 14.55 -37.15
CA GLN A 427 -32.15 14.36 -37.34
C GLN A 427 -32.90 14.05 -36.03
N LEU A 428 -32.18 13.77 -34.93
CA LEU A 428 -32.77 13.77 -33.59
C LEU A 428 -33.46 15.11 -33.25
N LEU A 429 -33.04 16.24 -33.84
CA LEU A 429 -33.70 17.54 -33.66
C LEU A 429 -35.11 17.58 -34.29
N ASP A 430 -35.41 16.68 -35.21
CA ASP A 430 -36.74 16.55 -35.84
C ASP A 430 -37.69 15.67 -35.03
N VAL A 431 -37.22 15.11 -33.90
CA VAL A 431 -38.00 14.30 -32.96
C VAL A 431 -38.66 15.22 -31.92
N ASP A 432 -39.98 15.07 -31.77
CA ASP A 432 -40.75 15.88 -30.84
C ASP A 432 -40.24 15.71 -29.40
N GLY A 433 -39.96 16.83 -28.72
CA GLY A 433 -39.38 16.86 -27.37
C GLY A 433 -37.85 16.90 -27.29
N ILE A 434 -37.11 16.82 -28.41
CA ILE A 434 -35.66 16.99 -28.48
C ILE A 434 -35.31 18.37 -29.06
N GLY A 435 -35.07 19.36 -28.20
CA GLY A 435 -34.53 20.66 -28.60
C GLY A 435 -33.00 20.68 -28.56
N GLN A 436 -32.38 21.75 -29.10
CA GLN A 436 -30.92 21.91 -29.22
C GLN A 436 -30.15 21.55 -27.94
N LYS A 437 -30.57 22.08 -26.78
CA LYS A 437 -29.91 21.81 -25.50
C LYS A 437 -29.92 20.33 -25.10
N ARG A 438 -30.97 19.58 -25.47
CA ARG A 438 -31.06 18.15 -25.20
C ARG A 438 -30.26 17.35 -26.21
N PHE A 439 -30.34 17.75 -27.48
CA PHE A 439 -29.53 17.19 -28.55
C PHE A 439 -28.04 17.24 -28.21
N ASP A 440 -27.53 18.40 -27.80
CA ASP A 440 -26.11 18.58 -27.43
C ASP A 440 -25.67 17.65 -26.28
N ASN A 441 -26.60 17.23 -25.41
CA ASN A 441 -26.31 16.35 -24.28
C ASN A 441 -26.35 14.86 -24.62
N ILE A 442 -27.04 14.46 -25.70
CA ILE A 442 -27.29 13.04 -26.01
C ILE A 442 -26.73 12.61 -27.37
N CYS A 443 -26.42 13.54 -28.28
CA CYS A 443 -25.99 13.21 -29.65
C CYS A 443 -24.73 12.35 -29.67
N SER A 444 -23.79 12.57 -28.74
CA SER A 444 -22.57 11.78 -28.59
C SER A 444 -22.80 10.35 -28.11
N CYS A 445 -23.98 10.03 -27.58
CA CYS A 445 -24.38 8.68 -27.16
C CYS A 445 -24.91 7.84 -28.33
N PHE A 446 -25.03 8.42 -29.52
CA PHE A 446 -25.66 7.80 -30.67
C PHE A 446 -24.74 7.71 -31.88
N THR A 447 -24.97 6.68 -32.68
CA THR A 447 -24.35 6.47 -33.98
C THR A 447 -25.39 6.05 -35.01
N ILE A 448 -25.00 6.07 -36.28
CA ILE A 448 -25.75 5.53 -37.41
C ILE A 448 -24.79 4.60 -38.12
N ALA A 449 -25.21 3.35 -38.35
CA ALA A 449 -24.38 2.37 -39.06
C ALA A 449 -24.26 2.68 -40.55
#